data_AF-A0A921TBW8-F1
#
_entry.id   AF-A0A921TBW8-F1
#
_cell.length_a   1.000
_cell.length_b   1.000
_cell.length_c   1.000
_cell.angle_alpha   90.00
_cell.angle_beta   90.00
_cell.angle_gamma   90.00
#
_symmetry.space_group_name_H-M   'P 1'
#
loop_
_entity.id
_entity.type
_entity.pdbx_description
1 polymer ?
#
loop_
_entity_poly.entity_id
_entity_poly.type
_entity_poly.pdbx_seq_one_letter_code
_entity_poly.pdbx_strand_id
1 'polypeptide(L)'
;MPSPRKVDLLPPEVRGWLQEELKARGFGGYEELAAALNARLELDGLELRISKSALHAYGSDFRDYARAQEQAQDEIRAFLAEASLS
;
A
#
# COMPACT_ATOMS: atom_id res chain seq x y z
N MET A 1 -5.09 -21.91 -5.51
CA MET A 1 -5.15 -20.44 -5.38
C MET A 1 -4.73 -20.09 -3.96
N PRO A 2 -3.76 -19.19 -3.73
CA PRO A 2 -3.50 -18.69 -2.40
C PRO A 2 -4.75 -17.94 -1.90
N SER A 3 -5.14 -18.16 -0.64
CA SER A 3 -6.27 -17.44 -0.04
C SER A 3 -6.02 -15.92 -0.11
N PRO A 4 -7.05 -15.10 -0.39
CA PRO A 4 -6.90 -13.66 -0.42
C PRO A 4 -6.32 -13.18 0.91
N ARG A 5 -5.36 -12.25 0.87
CA ARG A 5 -4.74 -11.75 2.10
C ARG A 5 -5.79 -10.97 2.86
N LYS A 6 -5.73 -10.99 4.20
CA LYS A 6 -6.68 -10.25 5.04
C LYS A 6 -6.76 -8.76 4.70
N VAL A 7 -5.65 -8.18 4.25
CA VAL A 7 -5.56 -6.78 3.81
C VAL A 7 -6.39 -6.49 2.55
N ASP A 8 -6.57 -7.49 1.68
CA ASP A 8 -7.37 -7.38 0.46
C ASP A 8 -8.89 -7.46 0.76
N LEU A 9 -9.25 -7.88 1.97
CA LEU A 9 -10.64 -7.86 2.47
C LEU A 9 -11.02 -6.50 3.08
N LEU A 10 -10.07 -5.58 3.23
CA LEU A 10 -10.35 -4.25 3.78
C LEU A 10 -11.30 -3.48 2.86
N PRO A 11 -12.28 -2.76 3.41
CA PRO A 11 -13.08 -1.80 2.67
C PRO A 11 -12.19 -0.81 1.91
N PRO A 12 -12.62 -0.32 0.74
CA PRO A 12 -11.81 0.58 -0.08
C PRO A 12 -11.43 1.86 0.66
N GLU A 13 -12.30 2.38 1.52
CA GLU A 13 -12.03 3.54 2.38
C GLU A 13 -10.89 3.29 3.38
N VAL A 14 -10.92 2.16 4.07
CA VAL A 14 -9.89 1.77 5.05
C VAL A 14 -8.57 1.49 4.34
N ARG A 15 -8.63 0.85 3.17
CA ARG A 15 -7.44 0.58 2.34
C ARG A 15 -6.82 1.86 1.81
N GLY A 16 -7.62 2.84 1.42
CA GLY A 16 -7.14 4.17 1.02
C GLY A 16 -6.41 4.85 2.17
N TRP A 17 -7.02 4.91 3.34
CA TRP A 17 -6.40 5.45 4.55
C TRP A 17 -5.08 4.73 4.91
N LEU A 18 -5.05 3.39 4.83
CA LEU A 18 -3.86 2.60 5.11
C LEU A 18 -2.68 2.95 4.18
N GLN A 19 -2.94 3.12 2.89
CA GLN A 19 -1.91 3.48 1.90
C GLN A 19 -1.33 4.86 2.19
N GLU A 20 -2.18 5.83 2.54
CA GLU A 20 -1.74 7.18 2.88
C GLU A 20 -0.91 7.19 4.17
N GLU A 21 -1.34 6.44 5.20
CA GLU A 21 -0.55 6.27 6.43
C GLU A 21 0.80 5.59 6.17
N LEU A 22 0.85 4.58 5.30
CA LEU A 22 2.09 3.92 4.92
C LEU A 22 3.07 4.89 4.26
N LYS A 23 2.58 5.76 3.35
CA LYS A 23 3.39 6.80 2.72
C LYS A 23 3.86 7.83 3.74
N ALA A 24 2.94 8.35 4.57
CA ALA A 24 3.24 9.37 5.57
C ALA A 24 4.30 8.90 6.58
N ARG A 25 4.28 7.61 6.93
CA ARG A 25 5.25 6.98 7.85
C ARG A 25 6.52 6.49 7.16
N GLY A 26 6.66 6.66 5.85
CA GLY A 26 7.80 6.16 5.08
C GLY A 26 7.96 4.63 5.15
N PHE A 27 6.85 3.90 5.19
CA PHE A 27 6.82 2.43 5.28
C PHE A 27 7.50 1.87 6.55
N GLY A 28 7.33 2.58 7.68
CA GLY A 28 7.78 2.18 9.01
C GLY A 28 6.65 2.09 10.04
N GLY A 29 6.98 1.69 11.28
CA GLY A 29 6.02 1.72 12.39
C GLY A 29 4.85 0.75 12.27
N TYR A 30 5.06 -0.43 11.67
CA TYR A 30 3.98 -1.40 11.40
C TYR A 30 3.21 -1.90 12.63
N GLU A 31 3.82 -1.85 13.82
CA GLU A 31 3.15 -2.23 15.07
C GLU A 31 2.08 -1.21 15.47
N GLU A 32 2.44 0.07 15.47
CA GLU A 32 1.50 1.15 15.75
C GLU A 32 0.44 1.28 14.65
N LEU A 33 0.84 1.09 13.40
CA LEU A 33 -0.07 1.08 12.26
C LEU A 33 -1.07 -0.08 12.36
N ALA A 34 -0.62 -1.28 12.76
CA ALA A 34 -1.51 -2.40 13.00
C ALA A 34 -2.51 -2.09 14.11
N ALA A 35 -2.07 -1.51 15.23
CA ALA A 35 -2.95 -1.13 16.31
C ALA A 35 -4.01 -0.12 15.85
N ALA A 36 -3.59 0.94 15.15
CA ALA A 36 -4.50 1.97 14.62
C ALA A 36 -5.50 1.39 13.60
N LEU A 37 -5.04 0.52 12.70
CA LEU A 37 -5.91 -0.13 11.71
C LEU A 37 -6.95 -1.03 12.40
N ASN A 38 -6.55 -1.85 13.36
CA ASN A 38 -7.48 -2.73 14.07
C ASN A 38 -8.50 -1.92 14.89
N ALA A 39 -8.07 -0.84 15.55
CA ALA A 39 -9.00 0.04 16.27
C ALA A 39 -10.02 0.67 15.32
N ARG A 40 -9.59 1.09 14.12
CA ARG A 40 -10.48 1.63 13.08
C ARG A 40 -11.50 0.57 12.64
N LEU A 41 -11.06 -0.65 12.38
CA LEU A 41 -11.93 -1.76 11.99
C LEU A 41 -12.95 -2.09 13.08
N GLU A 42 -12.54 -2.09 14.34
CA GLU A 42 -13.42 -2.34 15.49
C GLU A 42 -14.49 -1.24 15.64
N LEU A 43 -14.13 0.02 15.43
CA LEU A 43 -15.09 1.15 15.41
C LEU A 43 -16.12 1.04 14.28
N ASP A 44 -15.72 0.45 13.16
CA ASP A 44 -16.59 0.14 12.01
C ASP A 44 -17.44 -1.12 12.23
N GLY A 45 -17.28 -1.80 13.38
CA GLY A 45 -17.97 -3.06 13.69
C GLY A 45 -17.43 -4.27 12.94
N LEU A 46 -16.22 -4.18 12.39
CA LEU A 46 -15.58 -5.27 11.66
C LEU A 46 -14.71 -6.12 12.61
N GLU A 47 -15.00 -7.41 12.70
CA GLU A 47 -14.20 -8.39 13.47
C GLU A 47 -12.88 -8.79 12.77
N LEU A 48 -12.49 -8.04 11.75
CA LEU A 48 -11.29 -8.32 10.97
C LEU A 48 -10.05 -7.83 11.73
N ARG A 49 -9.14 -8.76 12.06
CA ARG A 49 -7.85 -8.44 12.71
C ARG A 49 -6.67 -8.63 11.77
N ILE A 50 -5.90 -7.57 11.60
CA ILE A 50 -4.71 -7.49 10.75
C ILE A 50 -3.44 -7.47 11.63
N SER A 51 -2.53 -8.41 11.37
CA SER A 51 -1.24 -8.49 12.06
C SER A 51 -0.18 -7.62 11.42
N LYS A 52 0.85 -7.21 12.19
CA LYS A 52 1.99 -6.42 11.68
C LYS A 52 2.67 -7.05 10.45
N SER A 53 2.81 -8.38 10.42
CA SER A 53 3.46 -9.09 9.32
C SER A 53 2.67 -8.98 8.01
N ALA A 54 1.34 -8.97 8.09
CA ALA A 54 0.48 -8.78 6.92
C ALA A 54 0.62 -7.35 6.39
N LEU A 55 0.71 -6.36 7.28
CA LEU A 55 0.99 -4.98 6.91
C LEU A 55 2.38 -4.77 6.34
N HIS A 56 3.38 -5.46 6.89
CA HIS A 56 4.75 -5.41 6.37
C HIS A 56 4.83 -5.98 4.95
N ALA A 57 4.20 -7.13 4.70
CA ALA A 57 4.12 -7.71 3.37
C ALA A 57 3.43 -6.74 2.40
N TYR A 58 2.23 -6.26 2.77
CA TYR A 58 1.47 -5.31 1.95
C TYR A 58 2.23 -4.01 1.67
N GLY A 59 2.85 -3.42 2.69
CA GLY A 59 3.65 -2.21 2.55
C GLY A 59 4.88 -2.42 1.67
N SER A 60 5.48 -3.62 1.72
CA SER A 60 6.60 -3.96 0.83
C SER A 60 6.16 -4.09 -0.62
N ASP A 61 5.06 -4.80 -0.89
CA ASP A 61 4.46 -4.90 -2.22
C ASP A 61 4.08 -3.50 -2.75
N PHE A 62 3.46 -2.68 -1.91
CA PHE A 62 3.02 -1.34 -2.30
C PHE A 62 4.19 -0.42 -2.65
N ARG A 63 5.28 -0.48 -1.89
CA ARG A 63 6.52 0.24 -2.18
C ARG A 63 7.14 -0.20 -3.50
N ASP A 64 7.17 -1.51 -3.75
CA ASP A 64 7.72 -2.06 -4.99
C ASP A 64 6.90 -1.63 -6.21
N TYR A 65 5.58 -1.69 -6.09
CA TYR A 65 4.66 -1.21 -7.12
C TYR A 65 4.83 0.29 -7.40
N ALA A 66 4.92 1.12 -6.35
CA ALA A 66 5.17 2.55 -6.50
C ALA A 66 6.49 2.83 -7.24
N ARG A 67 7.57 2.13 -6.86
CA ARG A 67 8.86 2.23 -7.54
C ARG A 67 8.78 1.82 -9.01
N ALA A 68 8.10 0.72 -9.31
CA ALA A 68 7.91 0.24 -10.68
C ALA A 68 7.14 1.26 -11.54
N GLN A 69 6.13 1.91 -10.96
CA GLN A 69 5.40 2.99 -11.64
C GLN A 69 6.25 4.24 -11.88
N GLU A 70 7.13 4.60 -10.95
CA GLU A 70 8.07 5.71 -11.15
C GLU A 70 9.06 5.41 -12.28
N GLN A 71 9.62 4.19 -12.31
CA GLN A 71 10.53 3.75 -13.38
C GLN A 71 9.84 3.76 -14.75
N ALA A 72 8.63 3.20 -14.85
CA ALA A 72 7.88 3.18 -16.10
C ALA A 72 7.57 4.61 -16.61
N GLN A 73 7.28 5.56 -15.70
CA GLN A 73 7.07 6.96 -16.07
C GLN A 73 8.36 7.64 -16.56
N ASP A 74 9.50 7.32 -15.95
CA ASP A 74 10.81 7.82 -16.39
C ASP A 74 11.15 7.31 -17.81
N GLU A 75 10.94 6.02 -18.07
CA GLU A 75 11.13 5.41 -19.39
C GLU A 75 10.24 6.04 -20.47
N ILE A 76 8.95 6.30 -20.15
CA ILE A 76 8.03 6.99 -21.07
C ILE A 76 8.51 8.42 -21.35
N ARG A 77 8.94 9.16 -20.33
CA ARG A 77 9.47 10.52 -20.51
C ARG A 77 10.74 10.52 -21.36
N ALA A 78 11.65 9.58 -21.11
CA ALA A 78 12.88 9.41 -21.88
C ALA A 78 12.59 9.10 -23.36
N PHE A 79 11.68 8.15 -23.61
CA PHE A 79 11.24 7.80 -24.96
C PHE A 79 10.58 8.98 -25.68
N LEU A 80 9.68 9.72 -25.03
CA LEU A 80 9.05 10.90 -25.62
C LEU A 80 10.05 12.02 -25.92
N ALA A 81 11.03 12.23 -25.03
CA ALA A 81 12.09 13.21 -25.26
C ALA A 81 12.94 12.84 -26.50
N GLU A 82 13.33 11.56 -26.62
CA GLU A 82 14.09 11.06 -27.77
C GLU A 82 13.29 11.15 -29.08
N ALA A 83 12.01 10.76 -29.06
CA ALA A 83 11.11 10.85 -30.21
C ALA A 83 10.80 12.29 -30.62
N SER A 84 10.85 13.26 -29.68
CA SER A 84 10.67 14.68 -29.98
C SER A 84 11.92 15.39 -30.53
N LEU A 85 13.09 14.73 -30.44
CA LEU A 85 14.37 15.23 -30.96
C LEU A 85 14.72 14.70 -32.36
N SER A 86 13.93 13.75 -32.91
CA SER A 86 14.05 13.22 -34.28
C SER A 86 13.01 13.83 -35.20
#